data_AF-T1C309-F1
#
_entry.id   AF-T1C309-F1
#
_cell.length_a   1.000
_cell.length_b   1.000
_cell.length_c   1.000
_cell.angle_alpha   90.00
_cell.angle_beta   90.00
_cell.angle_gamma   90.00
#
_symmetry.space_group_name_H-M   'P 1'
#
loop_
_entity.id
_entity.type
_entity.pdbx_description
1 polymer ?
#
loop_
_entity_poly.entity_id
_entity_poly.type
_entity_poly.pdbx_seq_one_letter_code
_entity_poly.pdbx_strand_id
1 'polypeptide(L)'
;SSYQKCLKFLETRVSEVSEDNAKQYLQQQLLLTAGYRQDEIDKIDLSEITNEEFQQILRDKLLGRMTENGARQRVIPTGDIERYLTQGYEFQAVLPDGRAVMRLRF
;
A
#
# COMPACT_ATOMS: atom_id res chain seq x y z
N SER A 1 -43.56 -4.53 -3.61
CA SER A 1 -44.15 -5.87 -3.80
C SER A 1 -43.20 -6.92 -3.24
N SER A 2 -43.68 -7.88 -2.46
CA SER A 2 -42.85 -8.97 -1.89
C SER A 2 -42.12 -9.79 -2.97
N TYR A 3 -42.64 -9.80 -4.19
CA TYR A 3 -42.04 -10.45 -5.35
C TYR A 3 -40.60 -9.97 -5.66
N GLN A 4 -40.35 -8.65 -5.66
CA GLN A 4 -39.01 -8.08 -5.89
C GLN A 4 -38.00 -8.46 -4.78
N LYS A 5 -38.47 -8.63 -3.54
CA LYS A 5 -37.60 -9.00 -2.42
C LYS A 5 -37.20 -10.48 -2.45
N CYS A 6 -38.02 -11.33 -3.07
CA CYS A 6 -37.79 -12.76 -3.19
C CYS A 6 -37.01 -13.16 -4.46
N LEU A 7 -36.88 -12.26 -5.43
CA LEU A 7 -36.15 -12.48 -6.69
C LEU A 7 -34.68 -12.90 -6.46
N LYS A 8 -34.01 -12.30 -5.47
CA LYS A 8 -32.62 -12.63 -5.08
C LYS A 8 -32.40 -14.07 -4.59
N PHE A 9 -33.48 -14.78 -4.22
CA PHE A 9 -33.43 -16.18 -3.78
C PHE A 9 -33.87 -17.15 -4.88
N LEU A 10 -34.41 -16.62 -5.99
CA LEU A 10 -34.91 -17.40 -7.14
C LEU A 10 -33.93 -17.37 -8.32
N GLU A 11 -33.02 -16.42 -8.36
CA GLU A 11 -31.95 -16.35 -9.35
C GLU A 11 -30.70 -17.11 -8.88
N THR A 12 -30.41 -18.23 -9.54
CA THR A 12 -29.13 -18.96 -9.41
C THR A 12 -27.93 -18.21 -9.99
N ARG A 13 -28.14 -17.04 -10.60
CA ARG A 13 -27.08 -16.14 -11.11
C ARG A 13 -26.71 -15.00 -10.15
N VAL A 14 -27.43 -14.82 -9.03
CA VAL A 14 -27.21 -13.69 -8.13
C VAL A 14 -26.01 -13.88 -7.19
N SER A 15 -25.48 -15.09 -7.00
CA SER A 15 -24.36 -15.30 -6.05
C SER A 15 -22.99 -14.97 -6.62
N GLU A 16 -22.63 -15.43 -7.82
CA GLU A 16 -21.24 -15.30 -8.31
C GLU A 16 -20.88 -13.85 -8.66
N VAL A 17 -21.71 -13.19 -9.48
CA VAL A 17 -21.43 -11.81 -9.92
C VAL A 17 -21.48 -10.80 -8.77
N SER A 18 -22.30 -11.06 -7.73
CA SER A 18 -22.37 -10.15 -6.57
C SER A 18 -21.21 -10.35 -5.59
N GLU A 19 -20.76 -11.60 -5.41
CA GLU A 19 -19.59 -11.93 -4.60
C GLU A 19 -18.29 -11.43 -5.24
N ASP A 20 -18.14 -11.58 -6.56
CA ASP A 20 -16.99 -11.07 -7.31
C ASP A 20 -16.89 -9.55 -7.23
N ASN A 21 -18.02 -8.85 -7.40
CA ASN A 21 -18.07 -7.39 -7.25
C ASN A 21 -17.73 -6.95 -5.81
N ALA A 22 -18.22 -7.69 -4.80
CA ALA A 22 -17.92 -7.39 -3.40
C ALA A 22 -16.43 -7.61 -3.07
N LYS A 23 -15.84 -8.69 -3.62
CA LYS A 23 -14.42 -9.01 -3.49
C LYS A 23 -13.56 -7.92 -4.14
N GLN A 24 -13.87 -7.52 -5.36
CA GLN A 24 -13.15 -6.46 -6.06
C GLN A 24 -13.20 -5.13 -5.32
N TYR A 25 -14.39 -4.75 -4.83
CA TYR A 25 -14.53 -3.53 -4.02
C TYR A 25 -13.66 -3.58 -2.76
N LEU A 26 -13.66 -4.71 -2.05
CA LEU A 26 -12.82 -4.88 -0.86
C LEU A 26 -11.32 -4.79 -1.22
N GLN A 27 -10.89 -5.43 -2.31
CA GLN A 27 -9.51 -5.38 -2.78
C GLN A 27 -9.07 -3.94 -3.11
N GLN A 28 -9.92 -3.15 -3.78
CA GLN A 28 -9.67 -1.73 -4.04
C GLN A 28 -9.49 -0.93 -2.75
N GLN A 29 -10.39 -1.10 -1.77
CA GLN A 29 -10.31 -0.39 -0.49
C GLN A 29 -9.03 -0.73 0.29
N LEU A 30 -8.59 -2.00 0.25
CA LEU A 30 -7.34 -2.43 0.89
C LEU A 30 -6.11 -1.83 0.20
N LEU A 31 -6.08 -1.74 -1.13
CA LEU A 31 -4.99 -1.10 -1.87
C LEU A 31 -4.92 0.40 -1.56
N LEU A 32 -6.05 1.11 -1.53
CA LEU A 32 -6.12 2.51 -1.13
C LEU A 32 -5.58 2.70 0.30
N THR A 33 -5.99 1.83 1.23
CA THR A 33 -5.51 1.86 2.62
C THR A 33 -4.01 1.58 2.73
N ALA A 34 -3.48 0.71 1.87
CA ALA A 34 -2.05 0.42 1.77
C ALA A 34 -1.24 1.57 1.12
N GLY A 35 -1.92 2.62 0.61
CA GLY A 35 -1.29 3.80 0.02
C GLY A 35 -1.09 3.73 -1.49
N TYR A 36 -1.81 2.86 -2.20
CA TYR A 36 -1.94 2.98 -3.64
C TYR A 36 -2.83 4.15 -4.00
N ARG A 37 -2.48 4.84 -5.08
CA ARG A 37 -3.35 5.86 -5.69
C ARG A 37 -4.32 5.20 -6.67
N GLN A 38 -5.44 5.87 -6.92
CA GLN A 38 -6.45 5.36 -7.85
C GLN A 38 -5.87 5.07 -9.26
N ASP A 39 -4.96 5.92 -9.76
CA ASP A 39 -4.28 5.71 -11.05
C ASP A 39 -3.35 4.49 -11.09
N GLU A 40 -2.89 4.02 -9.93
CA GLU A 40 -2.11 2.79 -9.82
C GLU A 40 -3.02 1.57 -9.75
N ILE A 41 -4.16 1.69 -9.06
CA ILE A 41 -5.16 0.62 -8.92
C ILE A 41 -5.84 0.34 -10.27
N ASP A 42 -6.16 1.38 -11.05
CA ASP A 42 -6.81 1.22 -12.36
C ASP A 42 -5.93 0.48 -13.39
N LYS A 43 -4.62 0.35 -13.13
CA LYS A 43 -3.69 -0.44 -13.95
C LYS A 43 -3.64 -1.91 -13.56
N ILE A 44 -4.18 -2.26 -12.39
CA ILE A 44 -4.24 -3.63 -11.88
C ILE A 44 -5.60 -4.20 -12.26
N ASP A 45 -5.60 -5.28 -13.04
CA ASP A 45 -6.84 -5.99 -13.33
C ASP A 45 -7.26 -6.85 -12.14
N LEU A 46 -8.01 -6.25 -11.21
CA LEU A 46 -8.49 -6.93 -10.01
C LEU A 46 -9.47 -8.09 -10.31
N SER A 47 -9.98 -8.20 -11.55
CA SER A 47 -10.87 -9.29 -11.94
C SER A 47 -10.13 -10.60 -12.19
N GLU A 48 -8.88 -10.53 -12.64
CA GLU A 48 -8.11 -11.70 -13.06
C GLU A 48 -7.03 -12.11 -12.06
N ILE A 49 -6.75 -11.30 -11.03
CA ILE A 49 -5.75 -11.66 -10.02
C ILE A 49 -6.24 -12.73 -9.05
N THR A 50 -5.34 -13.66 -8.75
CA THR A 50 -5.52 -14.63 -7.66
C THR A 50 -5.40 -13.96 -6.29
N ASN A 51 -5.90 -14.64 -5.25
CA ASN A 51 -5.79 -14.13 -3.89
C ASN A 51 -4.32 -14.05 -3.44
N GLU A 52 -3.50 -15.00 -3.89
CA GLU A 52 -2.06 -15.09 -3.62
C GLU A 52 -1.32 -13.90 -4.24
N GLU A 53 -1.60 -13.59 -5.51
CA GLU A 53 -1.04 -12.42 -6.20
C GLU A 53 -1.49 -11.12 -5.54
N PHE A 54 -2.76 -11.01 -5.15
CA PHE A 54 -3.26 -9.85 -4.42
C PHE A 54 -2.52 -9.66 -3.08
N GLN A 55 -2.31 -10.74 -2.32
CA GLN A 55 -1.53 -10.69 -1.08
C GLN A 55 -0.08 -10.28 -1.36
N GLN A 56 0.50 -10.75 -2.47
CA GLN A 56 1.85 -10.37 -2.86
C GLN A 56 1.93 -8.88 -3.23
N ILE A 57 0.98 -8.34 -3.99
CA ILE A 57 0.88 -6.91 -4.32
C ILE A 57 0.77 -6.03 -3.05
N LEU A 58 -0.04 -6.47 -2.08
CA LEU A 58 -0.15 -5.79 -0.78
C LEU A 58 1.16 -5.87 -0.01
N ARG A 59 1.78 -7.06 0.07
CA ARG A 59 3.08 -7.25 0.71
C ARG A 59 4.14 -6.40 0.03
N ASP A 60 4.22 -6.38 -1.28
CA ASP A 60 5.24 -5.65 -2.04
C ASP A 60 5.08 -4.14 -1.91
N LYS A 61 3.88 -3.60 -1.66
CA LYS A 61 3.74 -2.16 -1.32
C LYS A 61 4.09 -1.87 0.14
N LEU A 62 3.68 -2.75 1.05
CA LEU A 62 4.00 -2.64 2.48
C LEU A 62 5.52 -2.81 2.72
N LEU A 63 6.15 -3.74 1.98
CA LEU A 63 7.59 -4.01 1.92
C LEU A 63 8.30 -3.06 0.96
N GLY A 64 7.61 -2.48 -0.02
CA GLY A 64 8.13 -1.44 -0.93
C GLY A 64 8.25 -0.07 -0.25
N ARG A 65 7.47 0.18 0.81
CA ARG A 65 7.84 1.19 1.82
C ARG A 65 9.10 0.82 2.61
N MET A 66 9.55 -0.44 2.55
CA MET A 66 10.84 -0.87 3.11
C MET A 66 11.97 -0.88 2.07
N THR A 67 11.72 -0.67 0.77
CA THR A 67 12.80 -0.56 -0.23
C THR A 67 13.47 0.82 -0.27
N GLU A 68 12.90 1.83 0.38
CA GLU A 68 13.67 2.97 0.92
C GLU A 68 14.36 2.56 2.24
N ASN A 69 15.32 1.62 2.22
CA ASN A 69 16.10 1.17 3.39
C ASN A 69 15.29 1.11 4.72
N GLY A 70 14.11 0.50 4.67
CA GLY A 70 13.23 0.35 5.81
C GLY A 70 12.78 1.66 6.47
N ALA A 71 12.55 2.77 5.75
CA ALA A 71 12.10 4.08 6.26
C ALA A 71 12.89 4.65 7.47
N ARG A 72 13.99 3.99 7.84
CA ARG A 72 14.78 4.23 9.04
C ARG A 72 16.09 4.86 8.70
N GLN A 73 16.52 4.89 7.43
CA GLN A 73 17.71 5.60 7.00
C GLN A 73 17.39 6.54 5.85
N ARG A 74 17.96 7.73 5.91
CA ARG A 74 17.79 8.76 4.88
C ARG A 74 19.10 9.49 4.64
N VAL A 75 19.33 9.85 3.38
CA VAL A 75 20.43 10.74 2.98
C VAL A 75 19.92 12.18 2.94
N ILE A 76 20.61 13.10 3.61
CA ILE A 76 20.27 14.53 3.68
C ILE A 76 21.51 15.38 3.39
N PRO A 77 21.39 16.67 3.05
CA PRO A 77 22.51 17.61 3.07
C PRO A 77 23.12 17.72 4.47
N THR A 78 24.44 17.93 4.57
CA THR A 78 25.12 18.11 5.87
C THR A 78 24.59 19.30 6.68
N GLY A 79 24.11 20.36 6.00
CA GLY A 79 23.48 21.50 6.66
C GLY A 79 22.16 21.19 7.37
N ASP A 80 21.51 20.06 7.05
CA ASP A 80 20.26 19.66 7.67
C ASP A 80 20.45 18.71 8.86
N ILE A 81 21.68 18.30 9.20
CA ILE A 81 21.94 17.30 10.25
C ILE A 81 21.31 17.71 11.58
N GLU A 82 21.52 18.95 12.03
CA GLU A 82 20.99 19.44 13.31
C GLU A 82 19.46 19.34 13.38
N ARG A 83 18.78 19.68 12.30
CA ARG A 83 17.32 19.57 12.19
C ARG A 83 16.87 18.13 12.39
N TYR A 84 17.52 17.16 11.74
CA TYR A 84 17.14 15.76 11.87
C TYR A 84 17.52 15.15 13.22
N LEU A 85 18.61 15.61 13.85
CA LEU A 85 18.94 15.24 15.24
C LEU A 85 17.81 15.63 16.21
N THR A 86 17.23 16.83 16.07
CA THR A 86 16.08 17.25 16.91
C THR A 86 14.79 16.45 16.65
N GLN A 87 14.68 15.83 15.46
CA GLN A 87 13.53 15.03 15.06
C GLN A 87 13.67 13.54 15.48
N GLY A 88 14.68 13.20 16.29
CA GLY A 88 14.89 11.84 16.78
C GLY A 88 15.68 10.93 15.83
N TYR A 89 16.32 11.50 14.80
CA TYR A 89 17.28 10.77 13.99
C TYR A 89 18.67 10.79 14.63
N GLU A 90 19.44 9.76 14.35
CA GLU A 90 20.83 9.55 14.70
C GLU A 90 21.71 9.72 13.47
N PHE A 91 22.78 10.49 13.62
CA PHE A 91 23.77 10.65 12.57
C PHE A 91 24.64 9.39 12.44
N GLN A 92 24.84 8.88 11.22
CA GLN A 92 25.63 7.67 10.97
C GLN A 92 26.95 7.93 10.24
N ALA A 93 26.94 8.71 9.15
CA ALA A 93 28.14 9.00 8.36
C ALA A 93 27.95 10.21 7.45
N VAL A 94 29.04 10.88 7.09
CA VAL A 94 29.09 11.84 5.98
C VAL A 94 29.60 11.12 4.73
N LEU A 95 28.91 11.33 3.60
CA LEU A 95 29.30 10.88 2.28
C LEU A 95 30.30 11.87 1.65
N PRO A 96 31.21 11.42 0.76
CA PRO A 96 32.22 12.28 0.14
C PRO A 96 31.65 13.45 -0.68
N ASP A 97 30.36 13.40 -1.01
CA ASP A 97 29.63 14.40 -1.80
C ASP A 97 28.96 15.49 -0.95
N GLY A 98 29.25 15.55 0.35
CA GLY A 98 28.70 16.56 1.26
C GLY A 98 27.27 16.26 1.74
N ARG A 99 26.81 15.01 1.60
CA ARG A 99 25.57 14.53 2.20
C ARG A 99 25.85 13.71 3.46
N ALA A 100 24.83 13.51 4.28
CA ALA A 100 24.89 12.75 5.53
C ALA A 100 23.82 11.66 5.54
N VAL A 101 24.18 10.50 6.07
CA VAL A 101 23.26 9.40 6.35
C VAL A 101 22.73 9.54 7.78
N MET A 102 21.42 9.72 7.90
CA MET A 102 20.70 9.79 9.16
C MET A 102 19.87 8.53 9.36
N ARG A 103 19.71 8.08 10.61
CA ARG A 103 18.95 6.89 10.99
C ARG A 103 17.91 7.19 12.08
N LEU A 104 16.63 6.87 11.89
CA LEU A 104 15.61 7.06 12.93
C LEU A 104 15.86 6.10 14.12
N ARG A 105 15.91 6.63 15.35
CA ARG A 105 15.96 5.83 16.58
C ARG A 105 14.55 5.32 16.92
N PHE A 106 14.49 4.12 17.48
CA PHE A 106 13.25 3.43 17.87
C PHE A 106 12.46 4.20 18.93
#